data_AF-A0A2V5KTI8-F1
#
_entry.id   AF-A0A2V5KTI8-F1
#
_cell.length_a   1.000
_cell.length_b   1.000
_cell.length_c   1.000
_cell.angle_alpha   90.00
_cell.angle_beta   90.00
_cell.angle_gamma   90.00
#
_symmetry.space_group_name_H-M   'P 1'
#
loop_
_entity.id
_entity.type
_entity.pdbx_description
1 polymer ?
#
loop_
_entity_poly.entity_id
_entity_poly.type
_entity_poly.pdbx_seq_one_letter_code
_entity_poly.pdbx_strand_id
1 'polypeptide(L)'
;MTSLAIEELPVMIKEDVEEFLENHPQSPAARLRPRMGMVGDIWLAFIGPKVRTGASGLGHTPRGALEDFNRHFMEPLVSSNGSGPH
;
A
#
# COMPACT_ATOMS: atom_id res chain seq x y z
N MET A 1 -1.76 -10.61 -12.72
CA MET A 1 -1.08 -10.21 -11.48
C MET A 1 -1.95 -10.67 -10.33
N THR A 2 -1.46 -11.57 -9.49
CA THR A 2 -2.20 -12.08 -8.32
C THR A 2 -1.94 -11.18 -7.13
N SER A 3 -3.01 -10.68 -6.50
CA SER A 3 -2.92 -9.90 -5.27
C SER A 3 -3.58 -10.66 -4.14
N LEU A 4 -2.89 -10.75 -3.01
CA LEU A 4 -3.33 -11.46 -1.81
C LEU A 4 -3.70 -10.45 -0.72
N ALA A 5 -4.68 -10.78 0.11
CA ALA A 5 -4.81 -10.06 1.38
C ALA A 5 -3.60 -10.36 2.27
N ILE A 6 -3.31 -9.49 3.24
CA ILE A 6 -2.19 -9.69 4.18
C ILE A 6 -2.31 -11.04 4.90
N GLU A 7 -3.52 -11.43 5.28
CA GLU A 7 -3.84 -12.73 5.89
C GLU A 7 -3.51 -13.94 5.00
N GLU A 8 -3.52 -13.75 3.68
CA GLU A 8 -3.30 -14.80 2.67
C GLU A 8 -1.84 -14.86 2.21
N LEU A 9 -0.97 -14.00 2.74
CA LEU A 9 0.45 -14.02 2.41
C LEU A 9 1.14 -15.25 3.01
N PRO A 10 2.25 -15.71 2.38
CA PRO A 10 3.12 -16.71 3.00
C PRO A 10 3.51 -16.32 4.42
N VAL A 11 3.55 -17.28 5.34
CA VAL A 11 3.65 -17.01 6.78
C VAL A 11 4.77 -16.05 7.16
N MET A 12 5.98 -16.25 6.60
CA MET A 12 7.13 -15.39 6.88
C MET A 12 6.92 -13.94 6.43
N ILE A 13 6.21 -13.74 5.32
CA ILE A 13 5.91 -12.40 4.79
C ILE A 13 4.78 -11.77 5.60
N LYS A 14 3.78 -12.57 5.98
CA LYS A 14 2.69 -12.11 6.81
C LYS A 14 3.21 -11.61 8.16
N GLU A 15 3.99 -12.41 8.88
CA GLU A 15 4.55 -12.02 10.18
C GLU A 15 5.36 -10.72 10.08
N ASP A 16 6.18 -10.61 9.04
CA ASP A 16 6.99 -9.42 8.75
C ASP A 16 6.14 -8.16 8.51
N VAL A 17 5.03 -8.31 7.78
CA VAL A 17 4.07 -7.25 7.52
C VAL A 17 3.26 -6.91 8.78
N GLU A 18 2.76 -7.91 9.50
CA GLU A 18 1.98 -7.73 10.74
C GLU A 18 2.81 -6.96 11.77
N GLU A 19 4.06 -7.35 12.01
CA GLU A 19 4.99 -6.65 12.90
C GLU A 19 5.12 -5.18 12.50
N PHE A 20 5.25 -4.88 11.20
CA PHE A 20 5.31 -3.51 10.72
C PHE A 20 4.01 -2.74 11.00
N LEU A 21 2.84 -3.35 10.77
CA LEU A 21 1.55 -2.70 11.03
C LEU A 21 1.33 -2.44 12.53
N GLU A 22 1.72 -3.39 13.39
CA GLU A 22 1.64 -3.27 14.85
C GLU A 22 2.55 -2.17 15.38
N ASN A 23 3.76 -2.01 14.80
CA ASN A 23 4.67 -0.92 15.15
C ASN A 23 4.20 0.46 14.61
N HIS A 24 3.32 0.49 13.61
CA HIS A 24 2.82 1.71 12.97
C HIS A 24 1.28 1.80 12.97
N PRO A 25 0.61 1.75 14.15
CA PRO A 25 -0.85 1.58 14.23
C PRO A 25 -1.65 2.76 13.68
N GLN A 26 -1.06 3.96 13.64
CA GLN A 26 -1.71 5.17 13.10
C GLN A 26 -1.50 5.34 11.59
N SER A 27 -0.70 4.48 10.96
CA SER A 27 -0.41 4.56 9.54
C SER A 27 -1.63 4.19 8.68
N PRO A 28 -1.75 4.75 7.46
CA PRO A 28 -2.76 4.33 6.50
C PRO A 28 -2.77 2.82 6.24
N ALA A 29 -1.60 2.19 6.12
CA ALA A 29 -1.46 0.76 5.91
C ALA A 29 -2.07 -0.05 7.06
N ALA A 30 -1.84 0.33 8.31
CA ALA A 30 -2.40 -0.37 9.47
C ALA A 30 -3.93 -0.24 9.54
N ARG A 31 -4.47 0.91 9.13
CA ARG A 31 -5.91 1.18 9.17
C ARG A 31 -6.68 0.56 7.99
N LEU A 32 -6.07 0.56 6.82
CA LEU A 32 -6.73 0.18 5.56
C LEU A 32 -6.38 -1.25 5.13
N ARG A 33 -5.31 -1.82 5.68
CA ARG A 33 -4.78 -3.17 5.40
C ARG A 33 -4.75 -3.47 3.89
N PRO A 34 -3.85 -2.82 3.12
CA PRO A 34 -3.81 -2.95 1.67
C PRO A 34 -3.55 -4.39 1.22
N ARG A 35 -4.06 -4.72 0.04
CA ARG A 35 -3.71 -5.98 -0.62
C ARG A 35 -2.29 -5.89 -1.14
N MET A 36 -1.61 -7.02 -1.07
CA MET A 36 -0.21 -7.16 -1.45
C MET A 36 -0.13 -7.92 -2.76
N GLY A 37 0.58 -7.37 -3.73
CA GLY A 37 0.88 -7.98 -5.01
C GLY A 37 2.37 -7.97 -5.29
N MET A 38 2.80 -8.74 -6.28
CA MET A 38 4.19 -8.79 -6.69
C MET A 38 4.30 -8.82 -8.22
N VAL A 39 5.24 -8.05 -8.76
CA VAL A 39 5.55 -7.95 -10.21
C VAL A 39 7.04 -8.07 -10.39
N GLY A 40 7.48 -9.20 -10.95
CA GLY A 40 8.90 -9.53 -10.89
C GLY A 40 9.36 -9.51 -9.43
N ASP A 41 10.29 -8.63 -9.11
CA ASP A 41 10.88 -8.44 -7.78
C ASP A 41 10.33 -7.23 -7.01
N ILE A 42 9.29 -6.57 -7.52
CA ILE A 42 8.68 -5.39 -6.91
C ILE A 42 7.36 -5.78 -6.23
N TRP A 43 7.27 -5.44 -4.95
CA TRP A 43 6.07 -5.49 -4.14
C TRP A 43 5.18 -4.28 -4.38
N LEU A 44 3.87 -4.54 -4.40
CA LEU A 44 2.80 -3.57 -4.52
C LEU A 44 1.90 -3.66 -3.30
N ALA A 45 1.58 -2.53 -2.69
CA ALA A 45 0.51 -2.41 -1.70
C ALA A 45 -0.59 -1.51 -2.28
N PHE A 46 -1.84 -1.95 -2.33
CA PHE A 46 -2.94 -1.13 -2.87
C PHE A 46 -4.30 -1.46 -2.26
N ILE A 47 -5.24 -0.51 -2.35
CA ILE A 47 -6.61 -0.66 -1.82
C ILE A 47 -7.62 -0.89 -2.95
N GLY A 48 -8.45 -1.93 -2.77
CA GLY A 48 -9.57 -2.25 -3.66
C GLY A 48 -9.30 -3.39 -4.65
N PRO A 49 -10.25 -3.67 -5.56
CA PRO A 49 -10.16 -4.78 -6.51
C PRO A 49 -9.15 -4.54 -7.64
N LYS A 50 -8.66 -3.31 -7.80
CA LYS A 50 -7.69 -2.91 -8.83
C LYS A 50 -6.69 -1.91 -8.23
N VAL A 51 -5.46 -1.97 -8.72
CA VAL A 51 -4.43 -0.94 -8.44
C VAL A 51 -4.94 0.40 -8.97
N ARG A 52 -5.10 1.39 -8.08
CA ARG A 52 -5.47 2.76 -8.45
C ARG A 52 -4.26 3.66 -8.26
N THR A 53 -3.93 4.43 -9.28
CA THR A 53 -2.89 5.47 -9.23
C THR A 53 -3.17 6.42 -8.07
N GLY A 54 -2.18 6.63 -7.20
CA GLY A 54 -2.27 7.52 -6.03
C GLY A 54 -2.72 6.85 -4.72
N ALA A 55 -3.18 5.60 -4.75
CA ALA A 55 -3.50 4.82 -3.55
C ALA A 55 -2.79 3.45 -3.59
N SER A 56 -1.54 3.48 -4.04
CA SER A 56 -0.67 2.32 -4.17
C SER A 56 0.75 2.67 -3.75
N GLY A 57 1.43 1.75 -3.07
CA GLY A 57 2.84 1.84 -2.73
C GLY A 57 3.66 0.76 -3.41
N LEU A 58 4.93 1.06 -3.65
CA LEU A 58 5.90 0.19 -4.33
C LEU A 58 7.15 -0.01 -3.47
N GLY A 59 7.72 -1.22 -3.51
CA GLY A 59 8.98 -1.48 -2.82
C GLY A 59 9.64 -2.79 -3.24
N HIS A 60 10.93 -2.94 -2.96
CA HIS A 60 11.64 -4.23 -3.17
C HIS A 60 11.33 -5.25 -2.06
N THR A 61 10.68 -4.80 -0.98
CA THR A 61 10.25 -5.63 0.14
C THR A 61 8.79 -5.35 0.47
N PRO A 62 8.09 -6.28 1.15
CA PRO A 62 6.74 -6.07 1.64
C PRO A 62 6.60 -4.81 2.49
N ARG A 63 7.51 -4.61 3.45
CA ARG A 63 7.58 -3.40 4.29
C ARG A 63 7.80 -2.14 3.47
N GLY A 64 8.71 -2.18 2.49
CA GLY A 64 9.00 -1.04 1.62
C GLY A 64 7.78 -0.58 0.83
N ALA A 65 6.99 -1.52 0.31
CA ALA A 65 5.75 -1.20 -0.38
C ALA A 65 4.70 -0.56 0.55
N LEU A 66 4.63 -0.98 1.83
CA LEU A 66 3.74 -0.39 2.83
C LEU A 66 4.21 0.99 3.30
N GLU A 67 5.52 1.20 3.45
CA GLU A 67 6.09 2.51 3.76
C GLU A 67 5.82 3.51 2.65
N ASP A 68 6.02 3.10 1.40
CA ASP A 68 5.72 3.92 0.22
C ASP A 68 4.21 4.20 0.11
N PHE A 69 3.36 3.19 0.38
CA PHE A 69 1.90 3.38 0.46
C PHE A 69 1.53 4.40 1.53
N ASN A 70 2.14 4.32 2.73
CA ASN A 70 1.90 5.26 3.81
C ASN A 70 2.26 6.69 3.40
N ARG A 71 3.39 6.88 2.70
CA ARG A 71 3.84 8.18 2.21
C ARG A 71 2.88 8.76 1.17
N HIS A 72 2.54 7.99 0.13
CA HIS A 72 1.69 8.45 -0.97
C HIS A 72 0.21 8.60 -0.57
N PHE A 73 -0.27 7.83 0.41
CA PHE A 73 -1.62 8.00 0.95
C PHE A 73 -1.75 9.27 1.81
N MET A 74 -0.65 9.69 2.47
CA MET A 74 -0.61 10.94 3.24
C MET A 74 -0.39 12.16 2.35
N GLU A 75 -0.02 11.99 1.08
CA GLU A 75 -0.01 13.08 0.12
C GLU A 75 -1.47 13.54 -0.03
N PRO A 76 -1.80 14.80 0.30
CA PRO A 76 -3.13 15.31 0.02
C PRO A 76 -3.36 15.03 -1.45
N LEU A 77 -4.48 14.39 -1.78
CA LEU A 77 -5.01 14.40 -3.12
C LEU A 77 -5.07 15.90 -3.47
N VAL A 78 -4.05 16.44 -4.13
CA VAL A 78 -4.24 17.60 -4.98
C VAL A 78 -5.24 17.07 -5.95
N SER A 79 -6.49 17.40 -5.63
CA SER A 79 -7.60 17.33 -6.54
C SER A 79 -7.13 18.22 -7.68
N SER A 80 -6.49 17.61 -8.68
CA SER A 80 -6.43 18.15 -10.02
C SER A 80 -7.84 17.99 -10.60
N ASN A 81 -8.84 18.51 -9.87
CA ASN A 81 -10.00 19.08 -10.50
C ASN A 81 -9.44 20.33 -11.17
N GLY A 82 -9.12 20.18 -12.44
CA GLY A 82 -9.01 21.30 -13.35
C GLY A 82 -10.24 22.17 -13.16
N SER A 83 -10.04 23.31 -12.53
CA SER A 83 -10.95 24.45 -12.51
C SER A 83 -10.07 25.62 -12.15
N GLY A 84 -9.30 26.09 -13.14
CA GLY A 84 -8.86 27.47 -13.09
C GLY A 84 -10.11 28.36 -13.05
N PRO A 85 -10.17 29.34 -12.14
CA PRO A 85 -11.04 30.48 -12.31
C PRO A 85 -10.21 31.70 -12.72
N HIS A 86 -10.68 32.33 -13.80
CA HIS A 86 -10.38 33.67 -14.31
C HIS A 86 -9.09 33.92 -15.11
#